data_AF-A0AAW1RZS3-F1
#
_entry.id   AF-A0AAW1RZS3-F1
#
_cell.length_a   1.000
_cell.length_b   1.000
_cell.length_c   1.000
_cell.angle_alpha   90.00
_cell.angle_beta   90.00
_cell.angle_gamma   90.00
#
_symmetry.space_group_name_H-M   'P 1'
#
loop_
_entity.id
_entity.type
_entity.pdbx_description
1 polymer ?
#
loop_
_entity_poly.entity_id
_entity_poly.type
_entity_poly.pdbx_seq_one_letter_code
_entity_poly.pdbx_strand_id
1 'polypeptide(L)'
;MAESWDSGTKEAVKQIPLLTSIAGPRDKQEWQEKRLKQELQSLIKYIQLNKQTDSDWFTITSNKDGTHWSGKCWGGKICLTVHFKPLWAKNSPHFGIAHALCLGLAPWLAAEIPYMIGEGAIKVKS
;
A
#
# COMPACT_ATOMS: atom_id res chain seq x y z
N MET A 1 8.14 -12.88 14.67
CA MET A 1 8.15 -12.55 13.21
C MET A 1 6.93 -11.72 12.73
N ALA A 2 5.97 -11.41 13.60
CA ALA A 2 4.89 -10.45 13.34
C ALA A 2 4.85 -9.35 14.43
N GLU A 3 5.89 -9.21 15.26
CA GLU A 3 5.84 -8.41 16.49
C GLU A 3 6.05 -6.91 16.28
N SER A 4 6.45 -6.45 15.09
CA SER A 4 6.74 -5.03 14.82
C SER A 4 5.58 -4.21 14.26
N TRP A 5 4.44 -4.83 13.94
CA TRP A 5 3.26 -4.13 13.44
C TRP A 5 2.18 -4.06 14.53
N ASP A 6 1.55 -2.90 14.63
CA ASP A 6 0.40 -2.69 15.52
C ASP A 6 -0.78 -3.59 15.13
N SER A 7 -1.70 -3.78 16.07
CA SER A 7 -2.88 -4.64 15.87
C SER A 7 -3.77 -4.15 14.73
N GLY A 8 -3.92 -2.84 14.56
CA GLY A 8 -4.71 -2.24 13.49
C GLY A 8 -4.16 -2.60 12.11
N THR A 9 -2.85 -2.45 11.91
CA THR A 9 -2.19 -2.82 10.64
C THR A 9 -2.36 -4.31 10.32
N LYS A 10 -2.29 -5.18 11.33
CA LYS A 10 -2.48 -6.63 11.16
C LYS A 10 -3.90 -6.99 10.77
N GLU A 11 -4.91 -6.35 11.36
CA GLU A 11 -6.30 -6.63 11.02
C GLU A 11 -6.69 -6.03 9.67
N ALA A 12 -6.13 -4.88 9.31
CA ALA A 12 -6.34 -4.28 7.99
C ALA A 12 -5.77 -5.18 6.89
N VAL A 13 -4.52 -5.64 7.00
CA VAL A 13 -3.88 -6.45 5.95
C VAL A 13 -4.59 -7.79 5.73
N LYS A 14 -5.11 -8.43 6.78
CA LYS A 14 -5.86 -9.69 6.68
C LYS A 14 -7.13 -9.56 5.83
N GLN A 15 -7.70 -8.37 5.76
CA GLN A 15 -8.93 -8.10 5.01
C GLN A 15 -8.67 -7.67 3.56
N ILE A 16 -7.41 -7.41 3.20
CA ILE A 16 -7.02 -7.12 1.81
C ILE A 16 -6.97 -8.43 1.04
N PRO A 17 -7.68 -8.55 -0.10
CA PRO A 17 -7.65 -9.76 -0.93
C PRO A 17 -6.23 -10.07 -1.43
N LEU A 18 -5.79 -11.31 -1.23
CA LEU A 18 -4.53 -11.82 -1.78
C LEU A 18 -4.65 -12.02 -3.29
N LEU A 19 -3.55 -11.72 -4.00
CA LEU A 19 -3.46 -11.90 -5.44
C LEU A 19 -3.00 -13.33 -5.75
N THR A 20 -3.34 -13.83 -6.93
CA THR A 20 -2.97 -15.19 -7.36
C THR A 20 -2.23 -15.19 -8.70
N SER A 21 -2.40 -14.15 -9.52
CA SER A 21 -1.74 -14.04 -10.81
C SER A 21 -0.26 -13.68 -10.66
N ILE A 22 0.60 -14.45 -11.32
CA ILE A 22 2.05 -14.22 -11.43
C ILE A 22 2.33 -13.56 -12.79
N ALA A 23 1.85 -12.34 -12.98
CA ALA A 23 2.09 -11.58 -14.19
C ALA A 23 2.58 -10.18 -13.83
N GLY A 24 3.51 -9.63 -14.62
CA GLY A 24 3.98 -8.26 -14.55
C GLY A 24 3.68 -7.50 -15.86
N PRO A 25 3.93 -6.18 -15.90
CA PRO A 25 3.62 -5.34 -17.06
C PRO A 25 4.15 -5.83 -18.42
N ARG A 26 5.18 -6.68 -18.43
CA ARG A 26 5.77 -7.26 -19.66
C ARG A 26 4.96 -8.41 -20.24
N ASP A 27 4.12 -9.06 -19.43
CA ASP A 27 3.28 -10.21 -19.83
C ASP A 27 1.98 -9.77 -20.55
N LYS A 28 1.86 -8.47 -20.84
CA LYS A 28 0.79 -7.83 -21.64
C LYS A 28 -0.62 -8.29 -21.25
N GLN A 29 -1.16 -9.28 -21.94
CA GLN A 29 -2.53 -9.73 -21.78
C GLN A 29 -2.78 -10.33 -20.40
N GLU A 30 -1.85 -11.13 -19.87
CA GLU A 30 -2.00 -11.70 -18.53
C GLU A 30 -1.96 -10.61 -17.44
N TRP A 31 -1.15 -9.58 -17.66
CA TRP A 31 -1.14 -8.40 -16.80
C TRP A 31 -2.48 -7.68 -16.81
N GLN A 32 -2.97 -7.28 -17.98
CA GLN A 32 -4.22 -6.51 -18.10
C GLN A 32 -5.45 -7.29 -17.65
N GLU A 33 -5.54 -8.57 -18.04
CA GLU A 33 -6.77 -9.34 -17.87
C GLU A 33 -6.85 -10.06 -16.53
N LYS A 34 -5.70 -10.36 -15.90
CA LYS A 34 -5.64 -11.11 -14.63
C LYS A 34 -5.08 -10.24 -13.51
N ARG A 35 -3.78 -9.91 -13.56
CA ARG A 35 -3.09 -9.27 -12.42
C ARG A 35 -3.64 -7.88 -12.10
N LEU A 36 -3.75 -7.00 -13.08
CA LEU A 36 -4.21 -5.62 -12.89
C LEU A 36 -5.63 -5.57 -12.32
N LYS A 37 -6.52 -6.47 -12.75
CA LYS A 37 -7.86 -6.57 -12.17
C LYS A 37 -7.82 -6.94 -10.69
N GLN A 38 -6.95 -7.89 -10.30
CA GLN A 38 -6.76 -8.26 -8.90
C GLN A 38 -6.15 -7.10 -8.08
N GLU A 39 -5.19 -6.36 -8.65
CA GLU A 39 -4.62 -5.17 -8.03
C GLU A 39 -5.70 -4.12 -7.74
N LEU A 40 -6.53 -3.80 -8.75
CA LEU A 40 -7.64 -2.85 -8.63
C LEU A 40 -8.67 -3.32 -7.59
N GLN A 41 -9.05 -4.60 -7.60
CA GLN A 41 -9.98 -5.16 -6.61
C GLN A 41 -9.42 -5.05 -5.19
N SER A 42 -8.14 -5.38 -5.00
CA SER A 42 -7.49 -5.28 -3.69
C SER A 42 -7.43 -3.83 -3.19
N LEU A 43 -7.15 -2.87 -4.08
CA LEU A 43 -7.12 -1.44 -3.77
C LEU A 43 -8.50 -0.90 -3.43
N ILE A 44 -9.53 -1.24 -4.22
CA ILE A 44 -10.91 -0.83 -3.96
C ILE A 44 -11.35 -1.35 -2.59
N LYS A 45 -11.07 -2.62 -2.28
CA LYS A 45 -11.39 -3.20 -0.98
C LYS A 45 -10.65 -2.49 0.15
N TYR A 46 -9.36 -2.20 -0.01
CA TYR A 46 -8.60 -1.48 1.01
C TYR A 46 -9.14 -0.06 1.26
N ILE A 47 -9.48 0.68 0.20
CA ILE A 47 -10.10 2.01 0.32
C ILE A 47 -11.47 1.91 1.00
N GLN A 48 -12.29 0.91 0.66
CA GLN A 48 -13.57 0.69 1.32
C GLN A 48 -13.41 0.40 2.82
N LEU A 49 -12.44 -0.42 3.20
CA LEU A 49 -12.13 -0.70 4.59
C LEU A 49 -11.73 0.58 5.34
N ASN A 50 -10.80 1.35 4.77
CA ASN A 50 -10.37 2.62 5.35
C ASN A 50 -11.53 3.59 5.54
N LYS A 51 -12.46 3.67 4.59
CA LYS A 51 -13.67 4.51 4.71
C LYS A 51 -14.63 4.01 5.76
N GLN A 52 -14.77 2.70 5.93
CA GLN A 52 -15.62 2.10 6.96
C GLN A 52 -15.10 2.37 8.37
N THR A 53 -13.78 2.51 8.52
CA THR A 53 -13.11 2.78 9.80
C THR A 53 -12.72 4.24 9.99
N ASP A 54 -13.21 5.15 9.13
CA ASP A 54 -12.88 6.59 9.13
C ASP A 54 -11.36 6.89 9.16
N SER A 55 -10.60 6.08 8.42
CA SER A 55 -9.14 6.13 8.34
C SER A 55 -8.66 6.29 6.90
N ASP A 56 -9.39 7.05 6.08
CA ASP A 56 -9.06 7.28 4.66
C ASP A 56 -7.88 8.26 4.53
N TRP A 57 -6.72 7.75 4.10
CA TRP A 57 -5.45 8.47 4.16
C TRP A 57 -4.73 8.62 2.82
N PHE A 58 -5.31 8.13 1.72
CA PHE A 58 -4.72 8.28 0.39
C PHE A 58 -5.74 8.23 -0.74
N THR A 59 -5.36 8.84 -1.85
CA THR A 59 -6.00 8.71 -3.15
C THR A 59 -4.96 8.16 -4.12
N ILE A 60 -5.38 7.27 -5.02
CA ILE A 60 -4.50 6.68 -6.02
C ILE A 60 -5.25 6.53 -7.35
N THR A 61 -4.55 6.78 -8.43
CA THR A 61 -5.02 6.66 -9.80
C THR A 61 -3.95 5.97 -10.64
N SER A 62 -4.36 5.23 -11.66
CA SER A 62 -3.45 4.62 -12.62
C SER A 62 -3.64 5.22 -14.01
N ASN A 63 -2.62 5.13 -14.85
CA ASN A 63 -2.81 5.23 -16.30
C ASN A 63 -3.66 4.04 -16.80
N LYS A 64 -4.11 4.12 -18.06
CA LYS A 64 -4.98 3.10 -18.69
C LYS A 64 -4.37 1.69 -18.61
N ASP A 65 -3.06 1.58 -18.75
CA ASP A 65 -2.36 0.29 -18.77
C ASP A 65 -1.93 -0.21 -17.39
N GLY A 66 -2.19 0.55 -16.32
CA GLY A 66 -1.83 0.16 -14.95
C GLY A 66 -0.33 0.13 -14.66
N THR A 67 0.49 0.73 -15.51
CA THR A 67 1.96 0.73 -15.36
C THR A 67 2.50 1.93 -14.60
N HIS A 68 1.72 3.01 -14.54
CA HIS A 68 2.06 4.23 -13.83
C HIS A 68 0.93 4.56 -12.86
N TRP A 69 1.31 4.74 -11.59
CA TRP A 69 0.38 5.06 -10.52
C TRP A 69 0.78 6.40 -9.90
N SER A 70 -0.21 7.25 -9.69
CA SER A 70 -0.02 8.56 -9.07
C SER A 70 -1.16 8.85 -8.12
N GLY A 71 -0.87 9.58 -7.06
CA GLY A 71 -1.83 9.77 -5.99
C GLY A 71 -1.39 10.85 -5.01
N LYS A 72 -2.29 11.16 -4.09
CA LYS A 72 -1.99 12.00 -2.94
C LYS A 72 -2.22 11.19 -1.69
N CYS A 73 -1.22 11.10 -0.84
CA CYS A 73 -1.34 10.65 0.54
C CYS A 73 -1.01 11.82 1.46
N TRP A 74 -1.34 11.67 2.75
CA TRP A 74 -1.16 12.74 3.74
C TRP A 74 0.30 12.79 4.25
N GLY A 75 1.25 12.84 3.32
CA GLY A 75 2.71 12.94 3.55
C GLY A 75 3.52 11.80 2.93
N GLY A 76 4.84 11.99 2.79
CA GLY A 76 5.86 10.93 2.82
C GLY A 76 6.47 10.31 1.56
N LYS A 77 7.60 9.62 1.76
CA LYS A 77 8.31 8.76 0.80
C LYS A 77 8.40 7.35 1.39
N ILE A 78 8.25 6.31 0.57
CA ILE A 78 8.34 4.91 1.04
C ILE A 78 9.77 4.62 1.50
N CYS A 79 9.97 4.32 2.79
CA CYS A 79 11.17 3.63 3.23
C CYS A 79 10.89 2.14 3.35
N LEU A 80 11.55 1.33 2.52
CA LEU A 80 11.50 -0.13 2.59
C LEU A 80 12.32 -0.55 3.82
N THR A 81 11.67 -0.67 4.97
CA THR A 81 12.33 -1.10 6.21
C THR A 81 13.03 -2.46 6.00
N VAL A 82 14.06 -2.74 6.81
CA VAL A 82 14.72 -4.06 6.84
C VAL A 82 13.72 -5.21 7.06
N HIS A 83 12.57 -4.93 7.69
CA HIS A 83 11.49 -5.88 7.92
C HIS A 83 10.60 -6.10 6.69
N PHE A 84 10.44 -5.10 5.82
CA PHE A 84 9.54 -5.17 4.66
C PHE A 84 10.09 -6.10 3.58
N LYS A 85 11.38 -6.02 3.25
CA LYS A 85 11.98 -6.84 2.17
C LYS A 85 11.83 -8.36 2.41
N PRO A 86 12.17 -8.92 3.59
CA PRO A 86 11.98 -10.33 3.87
C PRO A 86 10.50 -10.74 3.90
N LEU A 87 9.62 -9.88 4.42
CA LEU A 87 8.18 -10.14 4.44
C LEU A 87 7.61 -10.21 3.03
N TRP A 88 7.98 -9.27 2.18
CA TRP A 88 7.55 -9.22 0.78
C TRP A 88 8.04 -10.45 0.00
N ALA A 89 9.32 -10.82 0.17
CA ALA A 89 9.90 -11.98 -0.50
C ALA A 89 9.15 -13.29 -0.17
N LYS A 90 8.68 -13.45 1.08
CA LYS A 90 7.94 -14.65 1.52
C LYS A 90 6.51 -14.73 0.99
N ASN A 91 5.90 -13.59 0.67
CA ASN A 91 4.49 -13.51 0.28
C ASN A 91 4.30 -13.18 -1.21
N SER A 92 5.37 -12.94 -1.97
CA SER A 92 5.31 -12.87 -3.42
C SER A 92 4.86 -14.22 -3.98
N PRO A 93 3.89 -14.27 -4.92
CA PRO A 93 3.30 -13.18 -5.70
C PRO A 93 1.96 -12.63 -5.15
N HIS A 94 1.56 -13.05 -3.95
CA HIS A 94 0.25 -12.79 -3.37
C HIS A 94 0.05 -11.35 -2.88
N PHE A 95 1.14 -10.64 -2.62
CA PHE A 95 1.09 -9.22 -2.31
C PHE A 95 1.04 -8.37 -3.57
N GLY A 96 0.32 -7.25 -3.43
CA GLY A 96 0.08 -6.26 -4.47
C GLY A 96 0.21 -4.83 -3.93
N ILE A 97 -0.26 -3.85 -4.68
CA ILE A 97 -0.13 -2.42 -4.37
C ILE A 97 -0.79 -2.09 -3.03
N ALA A 98 -2.01 -2.60 -2.77
CA ALA A 98 -2.70 -2.38 -1.51
C ALA A 98 -1.88 -2.86 -0.29
N HIS A 99 -1.20 -4.01 -0.42
CA HIS A 99 -0.33 -4.55 0.61
C HIS A 99 0.91 -3.69 0.83
N ALA A 100 1.52 -3.18 -0.25
CA ALA A 100 2.66 -2.26 -0.16
C ALA A 100 2.29 -0.95 0.54
N LEU A 101 1.09 -0.41 0.27
CA LEU A 101 0.57 0.79 0.94
C LEU A 101 0.33 0.52 2.43
N CYS A 102 -0.35 -0.58 2.76
CA CYS A 102 -0.71 -0.93 4.14
C CYS A 102 0.50 -1.30 5.01
N LEU A 103 1.49 -2.04 4.48
CA LEU A 103 2.61 -2.58 5.26
C LEU A 103 3.90 -1.77 5.14
N GLY A 104 4.02 -0.94 4.09
CA GLY A 104 5.20 -0.14 3.81
C GLY A 104 4.96 1.34 4.07
N LEU A 105 4.05 1.96 3.32
CA LEU A 105 3.86 3.41 3.37
C LEU A 105 3.13 3.88 4.64
N ALA A 106 2.02 3.23 5.03
CA ALA A 106 1.25 3.67 6.20
C ALA A 106 2.06 3.67 7.52
N PRO A 107 2.80 2.60 7.88
CA PRO A 107 3.62 2.61 9.09
C PRO A 107 4.76 3.63 9.04
N TRP A 108 5.34 3.86 7.85
CA TRP A 108 6.36 4.89 7.68
C TRP A 108 5.80 6.29 7.97
N LEU A 109 4.60 6.59 7.47
CA LEU A 109 3.94 7.87 7.75
C LEU A 109 3.68 8.08 9.22
N ALA A 110 3.17 7.05 9.90
CA ALA A 110 2.89 7.10 11.33
C ALA A 110 4.15 7.40 12.16
N ALA A 111 5.32 6.91 11.74
CA ALA A 111 6.58 7.13 12.44
C ALA A 111 7.25 8.48 12.09
N GLU A 112 7.32 8.83 10.81
CA GLU A 112 8.18 9.92 10.34
C GLU A 112 7.49 11.28 10.28
N ILE A 113 6.17 11.33 10.04
CA ILE A 113 5.46 12.61 9.94
C ILE A 113 5.52 13.40 11.26
N PRO A 114 5.29 12.81 12.44
CA PRO A 114 5.42 13.52 13.71
C PRO A 114 6.83 14.09 13.92
N TYR A 115 7.87 13.32 13.55
CA TYR A 115 9.26 13.76 13.64
C TYR A 115 9.54 14.94 12.71
N MET A 116 9.11 14.85 11.44
CA MET A 116 9.29 15.93 10.46
C MET A 116 8.54 17.22 10.81
N ILE A 117 7.40 17.12 11.50
CA ILE A 117 6.68 18.27 12.04
C ILE A 117 7.48 18.88 13.21
N GLY A 118 8.01 18.05 14.11
CA GLY A 118 8.84 18.49 15.25
C GLY A 118 10.11 19.23 14.81
N GLU A 119 10.76 18.76 13.76
CA GLU A 119 11.95 19.39 13.15
C GLU A 119 11.61 20.59 12.25
N GLY A 120 10.33 20.91 12.06
CA GLY A 120 9.89 22.02 11.20
C GLY A 120 10.09 21.82 9.70
N ALA A 121 10.42 20.59 9.26
CA ALA A 121 10.65 20.24 7.87
C ALA A 121 9.35 20.20 7.03
N ILE A 122 8.21 19.97 7.68
CA ILE A 122 6.89 19.94 7.04
C ILE A 122 5.93 20.86 7.80
N LYS A 123 5.13 21.63 7.07
CA LYS A 123 4.06 22.45 7.61
C LYS A 123 2.71 21.81 7.33
N VAL A 124 1.81 21.88 8.30
CA VAL A 124 0.41 21.48 8.12
C VAL A 124 -0.18 22.35 7.00
N LYS A 125 -0.82 21.68 6.04
CA LYS A 125 -1.56 22.36 4.98
C LYS A 125 -2.91 22.80 5.55
N SER A 126 -3.10 24.11 5.71
CA SER A 126 -4.38 24.74 6.05
C SER A 126 -5.41 24.61 4.93
#